data_AF-A0A397U9C3-F1
#
_entry.id   AF-A0A397U9C3-F1
#
_cell.length_a   1.000
_cell.length_b   1.000
_cell.length_c   1.000
_cell.angle_alpha   90.00
_cell.angle_beta   90.00
_cell.angle_gamma   90.00
#
_symmetry.space_group_name_H-M   'P 1'
#
loop_
_entity.id
_entity.type
_entity.pdbx_description
1 polymer ?
#
loop_
_entity_poly.entity_id
_entity_poly.type
_entity_poly.pdbx_seq_one_letter_code
_entity_poly.pdbx_strand_id
1 'polypeptide(L)'
;ATWTDFATPATPYIAKLDTSSWIWSIPNLSQINSPQLCFHSAALYGNYMIIAFGLNPSLTSSSSFVLSNNLYILDIKNYTWVTTFNPNQSISTQTPSPNNSPTNQTPSSDNHLNNDLFIGIGVGAGIVLLGVFSVVGFLLYKRKNQYPKFIPTPGTTDRI
;
A
#
# COMPACT_ATOMS: atom_id res chain seq x y z
N ALA A 1 -26.55 8.66 -2.05
CA ALA A 1 -25.54 9.25 -1.16
C ALA A 1 -24.42 9.80 -2.02
N THR A 2 -24.27 11.13 -2.09
CA THR A 2 -23.14 11.76 -2.79
C THR A 2 -21.94 11.72 -1.87
N TRP A 3 -20.91 10.95 -2.23
CA TRP A 3 -19.63 10.88 -1.53
C TRP A 3 -18.90 12.23 -1.67
N THR A 4 -19.15 13.18 -0.76
CA THR A 4 -18.48 14.49 -0.76
C THR A 4 -17.44 14.62 0.35
N ASP A 5 -17.01 13.51 0.94
CA ASP A 5 -16.03 13.49 2.03
C ASP A 5 -14.58 13.52 1.51
N PHE A 6 -14.27 14.50 0.66
CA PHE A 6 -12.88 14.77 0.22
C PHE A 6 -12.20 15.85 1.07
N ALA A 7 -12.91 16.42 2.04
CA ALA A 7 -12.49 17.60 2.78
C ALA A 7 -12.06 17.32 4.23
N THR A 8 -12.19 16.07 4.71
CA THR A 8 -11.79 15.72 6.08
C THR A 8 -10.43 14.99 6.10
N PRO A 9 -9.42 15.50 6.83
CA PRO A 9 -8.19 14.78 7.07
C PRO A 9 -8.41 13.54 7.96
N ALA A 10 -7.67 12.46 7.68
CA ALA A 10 -7.66 11.29 8.54
C ALA A 10 -7.06 11.62 9.92
N THR A 11 -7.61 11.08 11.00
CA THR A 11 -7.03 11.20 12.35
C THR A 11 -7.05 9.84 13.05
N PRO A 12 -5.94 9.36 13.65
CA PRO A 12 -4.60 9.96 13.64
C PRO A 12 -3.95 9.90 12.25
N TYR A 13 -2.96 10.77 11.98
CA TYR A 13 -2.28 10.79 10.68
C TYR A 13 -1.36 9.58 10.47
N ILE A 14 -0.81 9.03 11.56
CA ILE A 14 0.07 7.87 11.55
C ILE A 14 -0.41 6.89 12.62
N ALA A 15 -0.49 5.61 12.24
CA ALA A 15 -0.72 4.49 13.14
C ALA A 15 0.32 3.42 12.85
N LYS A 16 0.74 2.69 13.89
CA LYS A 16 1.63 1.53 13.78
C LYS A 16 0.87 0.28 14.14
N LEU A 17 0.93 -0.73 13.28
CA LEU A 17 0.56 -2.10 13.60
C LEU A 17 1.80 -2.87 14.04
N ASP A 18 1.78 -3.42 15.25
CA ASP A 18 2.73 -4.45 15.66
C ASP A 18 2.27 -5.79 15.10
N THR A 19 3.06 -6.43 14.23
CA THR A 19 2.71 -7.70 13.59
C THR A 19 3.02 -8.93 14.45
N SER A 20 3.70 -8.76 15.59
CA SER A 20 3.91 -9.84 16.57
C SER A 20 2.69 -10.01 17.46
N SER A 21 2.11 -8.88 17.90
CA SER A 21 0.95 -8.84 18.80
C SER A 21 -0.38 -8.56 18.08
N TRP A 22 -0.33 -8.09 16.83
CA TRP A 22 -1.47 -7.60 16.04
C TRP A 22 -2.21 -6.42 16.66
N ILE A 23 -1.52 -5.63 17.47
CA ILE A 23 -2.08 -4.46 18.17
C ILE A 23 -1.71 -3.17 17.42
N TRP A 24 -2.71 -2.32 17.20
CA TRP A 24 -2.53 -0.97 16.70
C TRP A 24 -2.11 -0.02 17.83
N SER A 25 -1.21 0.91 17.52
CA SER A 25 -0.76 1.97 18.42
C SER A 25 -0.58 3.29 17.69
N ILE A 26 -0.71 4.39 18.42
CA ILE A 26 -0.45 5.75 17.92
C ILE A 26 0.93 6.17 18.44
N PRO A 27 1.95 6.31 17.56
CA PRO A 27 3.27 6.76 18.00
C PRO A 27 3.23 8.20 18.53
N ASN A 28 4.06 8.49 19.52
CA ASN A 28 4.18 9.81 20.11
C ASN A 28 4.95 10.74 19.16
N LEU A 29 4.23 11.39 18.25
CA LEU A 29 4.76 12.39 17.33
C LEU A 29 3.84 13.60 17.25
N SER A 30 4.44 14.76 17.00
CA SER A 30 3.70 16.00 16.83
C SER A 30 2.86 15.93 15.55
N GLN A 31 1.56 15.75 15.71
CA GLN A 31 0.59 15.72 14.61
C GLN A 31 0.53 17.07 13.87
N ILE A 32 0.99 18.17 14.49
CA ILE A 32 0.98 19.52 13.89
C ILE A 32 1.85 19.63 12.64
N ASN A 33 2.92 18.84 12.57
CA ASN A 33 3.87 18.84 11.46
C ASN A 33 3.62 17.69 10.48
N SER A 34 2.61 16.85 10.74
CA SER A 34 2.29 15.73 9.87
C SER A 34 1.65 16.24 8.58
N PRO A 35 2.09 15.77 7.39
CA PRO A 35 1.40 16.05 6.15
C PRO A 35 0.00 15.43 6.21
N GLN A 36 -1.01 16.28 6.18
CA GLN A 36 -2.41 15.88 6.18
C GLN A 36 -2.84 15.64 4.73
N LEU A 37 -2.39 14.53 4.14
CA LEU A 37 -2.59 14.25 2.72
C LEU A 37 -3.45 13.00 2.53
N CYS A 38 -4.36 13.04 1.56
CA CYS A 38 -5.02 11.85 1.02
C CYS A 38 -4.56 11.61 -0.44
N PHE A 39 -4.81 10.42 -0.97
CA PHE A 39 -4.33 10.03 -2.31
C PHE A 39 -2.82 10.24 -2.52
N HIS A 40 -2.03 10.11 -1.45
CA HIS A 40 -0.57 10.23 -1.48
C HIS A 40 0.09 8.88 -1.80
N SER A 41 1.36 8.91 -2.16
CA SER A 41 2.21 7.71 -2.23
C SER A 41 3.12 7.65 -1.01
N ALA A 42 3.36 6.46 -0.48
CA ALA A 42 4.30 6.25 0.63
C ALA A 42 5.18 5.02 0.40
N ALA A 43 6.46 5.13 0.76
CA ALA A 43 7.43 4.04 0.67
C ALA A 43 8.33 4.02 1.92
N LEU A 44 8.70 2.82 2.36
CA LEU A 44 9.69 2.62 3.42
C LEU A 44 11.08 2.38 2.81
N TYR A 45 12.09 3.06 3.36
CA TYR A 45 13.50 2.81 3.08
C TYR A 45 14.29 2.85 4.39
N GLY A 46 14.74 1.68 4.86
CA GLY A 46 15.38 1.54 6.16
C GLY A 46 14.50 2.09 7.30
N ASN A 47 15.03 3.05 8.06
CA ASN A 47 14.32 3.70 9.17
C ASN A 47 13.50 4.94 8.72
N TYR A 48 13.31 5.15 7.42
CA TYR A 48 12.57 6.30 6.91
C TYR A 48 11.31 5.88 6.16
N MET A 49 10.21 6.57 6.45
CA MET A 49 9.02 6.56 5.61
C MET A 49 9.00 7.83 4.79
N ILE A 50 8.99 7.67 3.46
CA ILE A 50 8.94 8.77 2.49
C ILE A 50 7.51 8.86 1.98
N ILE A 51 6.88 10.01 2.18
CA ILE A 51 5.55 10.34 1.68
C ILE A 51 5.70 11.37 0.57
N ALA A 52 5.12 11.08 -0.58
CA ALA A 52 5.22 11.90 -1.77
C ALA A 52 3.84 12.26 -2.31
N PHE A 53 3.69 13.53 -2.65
CA PHE A 53 2.55 14.08 -3.36
C PHE A 53 1.20 13.78 -2.69
N GLY A 54 0.12 13.96 -3.43
CA GLY A 54 -1.25 13.73 -2.96
C GLY A 54 -2.03 15.02 -2.86
N LEU A 55 -3.22 14.92 -2.28
CA LEU A 55 -4.19 15.99 -2.15
C LEU A 55 -4.25 16.45 -0.68
N ASN A 56 -4.34 17.76 -0.47
CA ASN A 56 -4.57 18.33 0.84
C ASN A 56 -6.10 18.47 1.07
N PRO A 57 -6.73 17.64 1.92
CA PRO A 57 -8.18 17.65 2.13
C PRO A 57 -8.66 18.98 2.70
N SER A 58 -7.91 19.53 3.66
CA SER A 58 -8.26 20.79 4.36
C SER A 58 -8.27 22.01 3.46
N LEU A 59 -7.52 21.97 2.36
CA LEU A 59 -7.47 23.05 1.36
C LEU A 59 -8.29 22.75 0.10
N THR A 60 -8.85 21.54 0.01
CA THR A 60 -9.64 21.09 -1.13
C THR A 60 -11.12 21.36 -0.91
N SER A 61 -11.82 21.72 -1.99
CA SER A 61 -13.26 21.92 -2.02
C SER A 61 -13.90 21.12 -3.16
N SER A 62 -15.23 21.14 -3.26
CA SER A 62 -15.95 20.49 -4.36
C SER A 62 -15.63 21.06 -5.74
N SER A 63 -15.08 22.28 -5.81
CA SER A 63 -14.75 22.98 -7.06
C SER A 63 -13.24 23.16 -7.30
N SER A 64 -12.39 22.85 -6.31
CA SER A 64 -10.94 23.02 -6.42
C SER A 64 -10.17 21.97 -5.63
N PHE A 65 -9.27 21.26 -6.29
CA PHE A 65 -8.36 20.31 -5.67
C PHE A 65 -7.00 20.96 -5.43
N VAL A 66 -6.49 20.88 -4.19
CA VAL A 66 -5.16 21.39 -3.84
C VAL A 66 -4.21 20.21 -3.69
N LEU A 67 -3.25 20.11 -4.60
CA LEU A 67 -2.25 19.06 -4.62
C LEU A 67 -0.95 19.50 -3.90
N SER A 68 -0.30 18.57 -3.23
CA SER A 68 1.04 18.75 -2.69
C SER A 68 2.08 18.27 -3.70
N ASN A 69 3.12 19.08 -3.93
CA ASN A 69 4.30 18.74 -4.72
C ASN A 69 5.53 18.47 -3.84
N ASN A 70 5.35 18.35 -2.52
CA ASN A 70 6.41 18.17 -1.55
C ASN A 70 6.72 16.69 -1.30
N LEU A 71 7.94 16.44 -0.82
CA LEU A 71 8.35 15.19 -0.21
C LEU A 71 8.44 15.38 1.31
N TYR A 72 7.88 14.45 2.05
CA TYR A 72 7.91 14.42 3.51
C TYR A 72 8.63 13.16 3.96
N ILE A 73 9.58 13.29 4.89
CA ILE A 73 10.37 12.18 5.38
C ILE A 73 10.13 12.05 6.88
N LEU A 74 9.65 10.89 7.31
CA LEU A 74 9.49 10.54 8.72
C LEU A 74 10.60 9.56 9.12
N ASP A 75 11.42 9.91 10.09
CA ASP A 75 12.25 8.96 10.82
C ASP A 75 11.34 8.10 11.72
N ILE A 76 11.21 6.81 11.42
CA ILE A 76 10.30 5.90 12.13
C ILE A 76 10.90 5.33 13.42
N LYS A 77 12.20 5.55 13.71
CA LYS A 77 12.79 5.20 15.01
C LYS A 77 12.34 6.20 16.07
N ASN A 78 12.46 7.48 15.74
CA ASN A 78 12.18 8.59 16.65
C ASN A 78 10.78 9.17 16.45
N TYR A 79 10.09 8.77 15.38
CA TYR A 79 8.83 9.35 14.92
C TYR A 79 8.90 10.88 14.74
N THR A 80 9.97 11.34 14.08
CA THR A 80 10.20 12.77 13.82
C THR A 80 10.24 13.07 12.33
N TRP A 81 9.63 14.18 11.93
CA TRP A 81 9.74 14.69 10.57
C TRP A 81 11.13 15.28 10.35
N VAL A 82 11.80 14.86 9.29
CA VAL A 82 13.16 15.30 8.93
C VAL A 82 13.19 15.87 7.53
N THR A 83 14.12 16.79 7.28
CA THR A 83 14.32 17.42 5.97
C THR A 83 15.50 16.85 5.20
N THR A 84 16.32 16.02 5.85
CA THR A 84 17.51 15.41 5.27
C THR A 84 17.49 13.90 5.47
N PHE A 85 17.95 13.20 4.46
CA PHE A 85 18.13 11.75 4.49
C PHE A 85 19.60 11.43 4.75
N ASN A 86 19.86 10.59 5.76
CA ASN A 86 21.20 10.09 6.04
C ASN A 86 21.30 8.60 5.65
N PRO A 87 21.98 8.25 4.53
CA PRO A 87 22.07 6.86 4.08
C PRO A 87 22.74 5.95 5.12
N ASN A 88 23.67 6.48 5.92
CA ASN A 88 24.43 5.69 6.89
C ASN A 88 23.61 5.28 8.13
N GLN A 89 22.49 5.96 8.42
CA GLN A 89 21.60 5.61 9.55
C GLN A 89 20.61 4.48 9.21
N SER A 90 20.40 4.20 7.93
CA SER A 90 19.43 3.20 7.47
C SER A 90 19.85 1.75 7.75
N ILE A 91 21.13 1.51 8.05
CA ILE A 91 21.72 0.17 8.23
C ILE A 91 21.71 -0.30 9.70
N SER A 92 21.32 0.54 10.66
CA SER A 92 21.25 0.10 12.06
C SER A 92 19.96 -0.67 12.32
N THR A 93 19.95 -1.94 11.90
CA THR A 93 19.04 -2.98 12.41
C THR A 93 19.14 -2.99 13.93
N GLN A 94 18.02 -2.71 14.61
CA GLN A 94 17.93 -2.89 16.05
C GLN A 94 17.99 -4.39 16.35
N THR A 95 19.18 -4.87 16.69
CA THR A 95 19.31 -6.08 17.51
C THR A 95 18.58 -5.79 18.83
N PRO A 96 17.63 -6.62 19.29
CA PRO A 96 17.12 -6.51 20.64
C PRO A 96 18.28 -6.78 21.59
N SER A 97 18.79 -5.75 22.27
CA SER A 97 19.85 -5.93 23.25
C SER A 97 19.30 -6.74 24.42
N PRO A 98 19.88 -7.89 24.80
CA PRO A 98 19.56 -8.53 26.05
C PRO A 98 20.11 -7.64 27.18
N ASN A 99 19.22 -7.26 28.08
CA ASN A 99 19.58 -6.74 29.39
C ASN A 99 20.65 -7.65 30.02
N ASN A 100 21.87 -7.15 30.27
CA ASN A 100 22.77 -7.63 31.33
C ASN A 100 24.02 -6.76 31.52
N SER A 101 24.34 -6.61 32.80
CA SER A 101 25.49 -5.98 33.48
C SER A 101 26.86 -6.10 32.77
N PRO A 102 27.80 -5.14 32.97
CA PRO A 102 29.10 -5.20 32.31
C PRO A 102 29.99 -6.27 32.93
N THR A 103 30.54 -7.15 32.09
CA THR A 103 31.79 -7.86 32.39
C THR A 103 32.61 -8.01 31.11
N ASN A 104 33.93 -7.93 31.28
CA ASN A 104 34.93 -7.55 30.29
C ASN A 104 35.24 -8.59 29.20
N GLN A 105 35.53 -8.06 28.00
CA GLN A 105 36.56 -8.45 27.00
C GLN A 105 36.59 -9.87 26.41
N THR A 106 36.47 -9.98 25.07
CA THR A 106 37.50 -10.44 24.07
C THR A 106 36.80 -10.77 22.74
N PRO A 107 37.28 -10.35 21.55
CA PRO A 107 36.61 -10.61 20.28
C PRO A 107 37.04 -11.96 19.68
N SER A 108 36.07 -12.79 19.30
CA SER A 108 36.30 -13.93 18.40
C SER A 108 35.32 -13.84 17.25
N SER A 109 35.87 -13.80 16.04
CA SER A 109 35.18 -13.82 14.77
C SER A 109 34.45 -15.14 14.59
N ASP A 110 33.17 -15.10 14.23
CA ASP A 110 32.53 -16.25 13.58
C ASP A 110 31.56 -15.78 12.51
N ASN A 111 31.79 -16.35 11.32
CA ASN A 111 31.05 -16.12 10.10
C ASN A 111 29.71 -16.84 10.21
N HIS A 112 28.60 -16.10 10.21
CA HIS A 112 27.27 -16.69 10.08
C HIS A 112 26.59 -16.18 8.82
N LEU A 113 26.30 -17.13 7.93
CA LEU A 113 25.71 -16.95 6.62
C LEU A 113 24.30 -16.35 6.74
N ASN A 114 24.05 -15.25 6.04
CA ASN A 114 22.71 -14.65 5.95
C ASN A 114 21.97 -15.26 4.75
N ASN A 115 20.94 -16.07 5.04
CA ASN A 115 19.93 -16.46 4.07
C ASN A 115 18.94 -15.30 3.91
N ASP A 116 19.19 -14.41 2.94
CA ASP A 116 18.21 -13.40 2.54
C ASP A 116 17.09 -14.05 1.71
N LEU A 117 15.97 -14.32 2.37
CA LEU A 117 14.70 -14.71 1.76
C LEU A 117 14.01 -13.44 1.22
N PHE A 118 14.21 -13.14 -0.06
CA PHE A 118 13.47 -12.08 -0.76
C PHE A 118 12.00 -12.47 -0.94
N ILE A 119 11.13 -12.05 -0.02
CA ILE A 119 9.66 -12.05 -0.23
C ILE A 119 9.31 -10.76 -0.97
N GLY A 120 9.54 -10.76 -2.28
CA GLY A 120 8.92 -9.83 -3.22
C GLY A 120 7.69 -10.51 -3.81
N ILE A 121 6.53 -10.40 -3.15
CA ILE A 121 5.29 -10.96 -3.69
C ILE A 121 4.89 -10.15 -4.92
N GLY A 122 4.96 -10.82 -6.07
CA GLY A 122 4.75 -10.25 -7.38
C GLY A 122 3.33 -9.74 -7.59
N VAL A 123 3.20 -8.41 -7.72
CA VAL A 123 2.00 -7.75 -8.23
C VAL A 123 1.93 -7.83 -9.78
N GLY A 124 2.90 -8.47 -10.43
CA GLY A 124 2.93 -8.66 -11.89
C GLY A 124 2.05 -9.81 -12.39
N ALA A 125 1.97 -10.93 -11.66
CA ALA A 125 1.29 -12.13 -12.16
C ALA A 125 -0.24 -12.05 -12.10
N GLY A 126 -0.78 -11.32 -11.12
CA GLY A 126 -2.23 -11.16 -10.96
C GLY A 126 -2.89 -10.35 -12.08
N ILE A 127 -2.22 -9.31 -12.58
CA ILE A 127 -2.76 -8.43 -13.63
C ILE A 127 -2.84 -9.17 -14.97
N VAL A 128 -1.83 -10.00 -15.30
CA VAL A 128 -1.83 -10.77 -16.56
C VAL A 128 -2.93 -11.82 -16.58
N LEU A 129 -3.14 -12.55 -15.46
CA LEU A 129 -4.20 -13.56 -15.38
C LEU A 129 -5.61 -12.93 -15.48
N LEU A 130 -5.86 -11.83 -14.77
CA LEU A 130 -7.15 -11.12 -14.85
C LEU A 130 -7.45 -10.57 -16.26
N GLY A 131 -6.42 -10.10 -16.98
CA GLY A 131 -6.54 -9.66 -18.36
C GLY A 131 -6.96 -10.80 -19.30
N VAL A 132 -6.30 -11.95 -19.22
CA VAL A 132 -6.60 -13.12 -20.09
C VAL A 132 -8.01 -13.65 -19.82
N PHE A 133 -8.43 -13.79 -18.55
CA PHE A 133 -9.78 -14.26 -18.22
C PHE A 133 -10.88 -13.31 -18.71
N SER A 134 -10.65 -11.99 -18.63
CA SER A 134 -11.62 -11.00 -19.14
C SER A 134 -11.80 -11.08 -20.66
N VAL A 135 -10.71 -11.22 -21.42
CA VAL A 135 -10.76 -11.34 -22.88
C VAL A 135 -11.46 -12.62 -23.32
N VAL A 136 -11.12 -13.76 -22.71
CA VAL A 136 -11.76 -15.05 -23.02
C VAL A 136 -13.25 -15.03 -22.67
N GLY A 137 -13.61 -14.48 -21.49
CA GLY A 137 -15.01 -14.33 -21.07
C GLY A 137 -15.82 -13.47 -22.04
N PHE A 138 -15.27 -12.35 -22.49
CA PHE A 138 -15.93 -11.46 -23.47
C PHE A 138 -16.18 -12.15 -24.82
N LEU A 139 -15.20 -12.92 -25.33
CA LEU A 139 -15.34 -13.65 -26.59
C LEU A 139 -16.43 -14.72 -26.53
N LEU A 140 -16.52 -15.46 -25.40
CA LEU A 140 -17.57 -16.47 -25.20
C LEU A 140 -18.96 -15.85 -25.04
N TYR A 141 -19.05 -14.73 -24.32
CA TYR A 141 -20.30 -13.96 -24.19
C TYR A 141 -20.80 -13.47 -25.55
N LYS A 142 -19.90 -12.89 -26.37
CA LYS A 142 -20.24 -12.44 -27.72
C LYS A 142 -20.69 -13.60 -28.60
N ARG A 143 -20.05 -14.78 -28.51
CA ARG A 143 -20.45 -15.97 -29.27
C ARG A 143 -21.85 -16.46 -28.88
N LYS A 144 -22.19 -16.43 -27.58
CA LYS A 144 -23.51 -16.88 -27.11
C LYS A 144 -24.65 -15.97 -27.59
N ASN A 145 -24.38 -14.68 -27.77
CA ASN A 145 -25.38 -13.73 -28.25
C ASN A 145 -25.53 -13.74 -29.79
N GLN A 146 -24.88 -14.66 -30.50
CA GLN A 146 -24.98 -14.81 -31.96
C GLN A 146 -25.76 -16.08 -32.39
N TYR A 147 -26.36 -16.83 -31.45
CA TYR A 147 -27.28 -17.91 -31.83
C TYR A 147 -28.63 -17.31 -32.20
N PRO A 148 -29.06 -17.36 -33.48
CA PRO A 148 -30.40 -16.89 -33.84
C PRO A 148 -31.42 -17.75 -33.11
N LYS A 149 -32.41 -17.09 -32.51
CA LYS A 149 -33.59 -17.73 -31.92
C LYS A 149 -34.29 -18.53 -33.02
N PHE A 150 -34.18 -19.85 -32.98
CA PHE A 150 -34.86 -20.73 -33.93
C PHE A 150 -36.38 -20.54 -33.76
N ILE A 151 -37.04 -20.16 -34.86
CA ILE A 151 -38.50 -20.13 -34.92
C ILE A 151 -38.92 -21.50 -35.49
N PRO A 152 -39.65 -22.35 -34.74
CA PRO A 152 -40.20 -23.57 -35.30
C PRO A 152 -41.23 -23.19 -36.37
N THR A 153 -41.08 -23.73 -37.58
CA THR A 153 -42.03 -23.53 -38.68
C THR A 153 -43.31 -24.30 -38.38
N PRO A 154 -44.51 -23.70 -38.51
CA PRO A 154 -45.76 -24.43 -38.35
C PRO A 154 -45.86 -25.51 -39.42
N GLY A 155 -45.89 -26.78 -38.99
CA GLY A 155 -46.24 -27.89 -39.86
C GLY A 155 -47.75 -27.90 -40.08
N THR A 156 -48.21 -27.43 -41.24
CA THR A 156 -49.56 -27.69 -41.73
C THR A 156 -49.71 -29.19 -41.93
N THR A 157 -50.53 -29.82 -41.10
CA THR A 157 -50.97 -31.19 -41.34
C THR A 157 -52.37 -31.12 -41.94
N ASP A 158 -52.45 -30.73 -43.21
CA ASP A 158 -53.63 -30.98 -44.02
C ASP A 158 -53.44 -32.34 -44.70
N ARG A 159 -54.11 -33.37 -44.20
CA ARG A 159 -54.47 -34.55 -44.99
C ARG A 159 -55.80 -35.14 -44.51
N ILE A 160 -56.79 -34.91 -45.39
CA ILE A 160 -57.97 -35.71 -45.80
C ILE A 160 -58.89 -36.28 -44.72
#